data_AF-A0A935WFL3-F1
#
_entry.id   AF-A0A935WFL3-F1
#
_cell.length_a   1.000
_cell.length_b   1.000
_cell.length_c   1.000
_cell.angle_alpha   90.00
_cell.angle_beta   90.00
_cell.angle_gamma   90.00
#
_symmetry.space_group_name_H-M   'P 1'
#
loop_
_entity.id
_entity.type
_entity.pdbx_description
1 polymer ?
#
loop_
_entity_poly.entity_id
_entity_poly.type
_entity_poly.pdbx_seq_one_letter_code
_entity_poly.pdbx_strand_id
1 'polypeptide(L)'
;MRGVDRLEGMLSMMAVAVPRLGVEPTVGRNILSGGPLATDEVMRRVEGGSAFRSAYREVAAAIREGDLWREPVAEEIIGRRKSTGGLGNLGLNEVRARLRAARTWTAREQRRFDGAMTRLAGR
;
A
#
# COMPACT_ATOMS: atom_id res chain seq x y z
N MET A 1 -3.85 9.41 31.85
CA MET A 1 -3.71 7.94 32.09
C MET A 1 -2.47 7.54 31.32
N ARG A 2 -1.37 7.14 31.98
CA ARG A 2 -0.03 7.07 31.35
C ARG A 2 0.03 6.37 29.98
N GLY A 3 -0.77 5.33 29.75
CA GLY A 3 -0.84 4.63 28.46
C GLY A 3 -1.49 5.46 27.35
N VAL A 4 -2.57 6.16 27.65
CA VAL A 4 -3.30 7.02 26.70
C VAL A 4 -2.45 8.22 26.31
N ASP A 5 -1.85 8.88 27.31
CA ASP A 5 -1.03 10.09 27.12
C ASP A 5 0.20 9.79 26.22
N ARG A 6 0.80 8.59 26.35
CA ARG A 6 1.89 8.13 25.47
C ARG A 6 1.42 7.86 24.03
N LEU A 7 0.29 7.19 23.88
CA LEU A 7 -0.27 6.91 22.55
C LEU A 7 -0.58 8.21 21.81
N GLU A 8 -1.17 9.18 22.49
CA GLU A 8 -1.44 10.52 21.94
C GLU A 8 -0.15 11.20 21.45
N GLY A 9 0.92 11.15 22.26
CA GLY A 9 2.22 11.67 21.85
C GLY A 9 2.79 11.00 20.60
N MET A 10 2.70 9.66 20.52
CA MET A 10 3.16 8.90 19.35
C MET A 10 2.35 9.26 18.09
N LEU A 11 1.02 9.31 18.20
CA LEU A 11 0.14 9.66 17.08
C LEU A 11 0.35 11.10 16.60
N SER A 12 0.58 12.03 17.53
CA SER A 12 0.88 13.43 17.24
C SER A 12 2.16 13.56 16.42
N MET A 13 3.22 12.83 16.80
CA MET A 13 4.47 12.82 16.04
C MET A 13 4.29 12.21 14.65
N MET A 14 3.53 11.12 14.52
CA MET A 14 3.23 10.52 13.22
C MET A 14 2.44 11.46 12.31
N ALA A 15 1.46 12.20 12.87
CA ALA A 15 0.68 13.19 12.13
C ALA A 15 1.54 14.33 11.56
N VAL A 16 2.68 14.62 12.18
CA VAL A 16 3.67 15.60 11.70
C VAL A 16 4.64 14.98 10.70
N ALA A 17 5.16 13.78 10.99
CA ALA A 17 6.23 13.16 10.23
C ALA A 17 5.74 12.57 8.90
N VAL A 18 4.65 11.80 8.89
CA VAL A 18 4.19 11.07 7.71
C VAL A 18 3.88 11.99 6.51
N PRO A 19 3.19 13.14 6.67
CA PRO A 19 2.94 14.04 5.53
C PRO A 19 4.18 14.68 4.93
N ARG A 20 5.31 14.66 5.66
CA ARG A 20 6.61 15.20 5.20
C ARG A 20 7.50 14.13 4.56
N LEU A 21 7.09 12.86 4.62
CA LEU A 21 7.82 11.79 3.95
C LEU A 21 7.67 11.95 2.43
N GLY A 22 8.80 12.07 1.75
CA GLY A 22 8.89 11.97 0.30
C GLY A 22 9.16 10.52 -0.13
N VAL A 23 8.82 10.22 -1.38
CA VAL A 23 9.27 9.00 -2.05
C VAL A 23 10.26 9.43 -3.12
N GLU A 24 11.46 8.87 -3.12
CA GLU A 24 12.43 9.05 -4.20
C GLU A 24 12.06 8.10 -5.36
N PRO A 25 11.48 8.60 -6.47
CA PRO A 25 10.91 7.74 -7.50
C PRO A 25 11.97 6.92 -8.23
N THR A 26 13.17 7.45 -8.37
CA THR A 26 14.27 6.77 -9.07
C THR A 26 14.74 5.56 -8.28
N VAL A 27 14.95 5.73 -6.97
CA VAL A 27 15.30 4.63 -6.06
C VAL A 27 14.20 3.58 -6.05
N GLY A 28 12.93 4.00 -5.98
CA GLY A 28 11.79 3.09 -6.00
C GLY A 28 11.74 2.22 -7.27
N ARG A 29 11.99 2.81 -8.45
CA ARG A 29 12.05 2.06 -9.72
C ARG A 29 13.25 1.13 -9.78
N ASN A 30 14.42 1.60 -9.36
CA ASN A 30 15.63 0.79 -9.38
C ASN A 30 15.52 -0.45 -8.48
N ILE A 31 14.81 -0.35 -7.35
CA ILE A 31 14.57 -1.50 -6.46
C ILE A 31 13.72 -2.59 -7.12
N LEU A 32 12.91 -2.26 -8.14
CA LEU A 32 12.14 -3.26 -8.88
C LEU A 32 12.99 -4.06 -9.88
N SER A 33 14.21 -3.60 -10.15
CA SER A 33 15.12 -4.29 -11.07
C SER A 33 15.81 -5.51 -10.47
N GLY A 34 16.21 -6.44 -11.33
CA GLY A 34 17.14 -7.51 -10.95
C GLY A 34 16.56 -8.65 -10.10
N GLY A 35 15.31 -9.06 -10.34
CA GLY A 35 14.76 -10.31 -9.79
C GLY A 35 13.43 -10.24 -9.02
N PRO A 36 13.00 -9.11 -8.43
CA PRO A 36 11.67 -9.00 -7.79
C PRO A 36 10.51 -9.36 -8.74
N LEU A 37 10.74 -9.21 -10.04
CA LEU A 37 9.78 -9.44 -11.12
C LEU A 37 9.85 -10.85 -11.71
N ALA A 38 10.71 -11.74 -11.19
CA ALA A 38 10.83 -13.13 -11.64
C ALA A 38 9.47 -13.87 -11.56
N THR A 39 8.72 -13.62 -10.49
CA THR A 39 7.38 -14.19 -10.30
C THR A 39 6.40 -13.71 -11.38
N ASP A 40 6.48 -12.46 -11.82
CA ASP A 40 5.59 -11.91 -12.85
C ASP A 40 5.81 -12.57 -14.21
N GLU A 41 7.04 -12.96 -14.55
CA GLU A 41 7.33 -13.74 -15.76
C GLU A 41 6.82 -15.18 -15.65
N VAL A 42 6.99 -15.83 -14.50
CA VAL A 42 6.41 -17.16 -14.26
C VAL A 42 4.89 -17.10 -14.48
N MET A 43 4.23 -16.10 -13.90
CA MET A 43 2.79 -15.93 -14.05
C MET A 43 2.40 -15.59 -15.50
N ARG A 44 3.20 -14.79 -16.22
CA ARG A 44 2.99 -14.52 -17.65
C ARG A 44 2.98 -15.80 -18.50
N ARG A 45 3.92 -16.71 -18.27
CA ARG A 45 3.97 -18.01 -18.97
C ARG A 45 2.78 -18.91 -18.61
N VAL A 46 2.39 -18.91 -17.33
CA VAL A 46 1.22 -19.66 -16.85
C VAL A 46 -0.08 -19.15 -17.47
N GLU A 47 -0.26 -17.84 -17.55
CA GLU A 47 -1.39 -17.22 -18.27
C GLU A 47 -1.39 -17.59 -19.77
N GLY A 48 -0.21 -17.81 -20.35
CA GLY A 48 -0.02 -18.33 -21.70
C GLY A 48 -0.23 -19.84 -21.87
N GLY A 49 -0.55 -20.58 -20.81
CA GLY A 49 -0.88 -22.00 -20.84
C GLY A 49 0.21 -22.95 -20.32
N SER A 50 1.37 -22.44 -19.87
CA SER A 50 2.40 -23.29 -19.27
C SER A 50 2.00 -23.78 -17.87
N ALA A 51 2.37 -25.02 -17.54
CA ALA A 51 2.25 -25.49 -16.16
C ALA A 51 3.19 -24.72 -15.22
N PHE A 52 2.70 -24.29 -14.06
CA PHE A 52 3.44 -23.45 -13.10
C PHE A 52 4.84 -23.99 -12.78
N ARG A 53 4.96 -25.29 -12.48
CA ARG A 53 6.25 -25.91 -12.12
C ARG A 53 7.27 -25.86 -13.26
N SER A 54 6.83 -26.00 -14.51
CA SER A 54 7.71 -25.91 -15.68
C SER A 54 8.17 -24.47 -15.88
N ALA A 55 7.22 -23.53 -15.90
CA ALA A 55 7.50 -22.10 -16.04
C ALA A 55 8.47 -21.59 -14.97
N TYR A 56 8.29 -21.99 -13.70
CA TYR A 56 9.19 -21.63 -12.61
C TYR A 56 10.62 -22.12 -12.84
N ARG A 57 10.80 -23.39 -13.26
CA ARG A 57 12.12 -23.97 -13.50
C ARG A 57 12.83 -23.30 -14.68
N GLU A 58 12.10 -23.02 -15.75
CA GLU A 58 12.64 -22.35 -16.94
C GLU A 58 13.08 -20.91 -16.62
N VAL A 59 12.27 -20.16 -15.87
CA VAL A 59 12.63 -18.79 -15.44
C VAL A 59 13.84 -18.82 -14.51
N ALA A 60 13.91 -19.76 -13.56
CA ALA A 60 15.07 -19.92 -12.68
C ALA A 60 16.35 -20.37 -13.41
N ALA A 61 16.23 -21.11 -14.52
CA ALA A 61 17.36 -21.44 -15.39
C ALA A 61 17.85 -20.21 -16.16
N ALA A 62 16.93 -19.48 -16.82
CA ALA A 62 17.25 -18.26 -17.57
C ALA A 62 17.95 -17.21 -16.70
N ILE A 63 17.48 -16.99 -15.47
CA ILE A 63 18.14 -16.07 -14.51
C ILE A 63 19.57 -16.53 -14.17
N ARG A 64 19.81 -17.83 -13.99
CA ARG A 64 21.14 -18.36 -13.66
C ARG A 64 22.12 -18.29 -14.83
N GLU A 65 21.63 -18.49 -16.05
CA GLU A 65 22.44 -18.50 -17.26
C GLU A 65 22.77 -17.08 -17.75
N GLY A 66 22.20 -16.05 -17.10
CA GLY A 66 22.34 -14.65 -17.53
C GLY A 66 21.62 -14.37 -18.86
N ASP A 67 20.76 -15.29 -19.27
CA ASP A 67 20.17 -15.30 -20.60
C ASP A 67 18.91 -14.41 -20.63
N LEU A 68 18.86 -13.55 -21.65
CA LEU A 68 17.78 -12.64 -22.09
C LEU A 68 16.57 -12.49 -21.15
N TRP A 69 16.80 -12.10 -19.91
CA TRP A 69 15.75 -11.56 -19.06
C TRP A 69 15.44 -10.16 -19.59
N ARG A 70 14.44 -10.08 -20.47
CA ARG A 70 13.82 -8.78 -20.75
C ARG A 70 13.02 -8.41 -19.53
N GLU A 71 13.62 -7.60 -18.67
CA GLU A 71 12.95 -7.12 -17.48
C GLU A 71 11.61 -6.50 -17.86
N PRO A 72 10.48 -7.02 -17.31
CA PRO A 72 9.19 -6.48 -17.65
C PRO A 72 9.11 -5.05 -17.14
N VAL A 73 8.51 -4.18 -17.95
CA VAL A 73 8.40 -2.75 -17.63
C VAL A 73 7.52 -2.61 -16.38
N ALA A 74 7.96 -1.84 -15.38
CA ALA A 74 7.28 -1.73 -14.10
C ALA A 74 5.80 -1.35 -14.25
N GLU A 75 5.48 -0.46 -15.18
CA GLU A 75 4.12 -0.04 -15.52
C GLU A 75 3.24 -1.21 -16.01
N GLU A 76 3.79 -2.16 -16.75
CA GLU A 76 3.06 -3.35 -17.22
C GLU A 76 2.69 -4.26 -16.05
N ILE A 77 3.62 -4.43 -15.11
CA ILE A 77 3.45 -5.28 -13.93
C ILE A 77 2.43 -4.67 -12.98
N ILE A 78 2.55 -3.37 -12.71
CA ILE A 78 1.59 -2.61 -11.93
C ILE A 78 0.21 -2.75 -12.59
N GLY A 79 0.10 -2.56 -13.91
CA GLY A 79 -1.14 -2.66 -14.66
C GLY A 79 -1.82 -4.03 -14.62
N ARG A 80 -1.05 -5.13 -14.52
CA ARG A 80 -1.58 -6.50 -14.42
C ARG A 80 -2.12 -6.85 -13.03
N ARG A 81 -1.58 -6.25 -11.97
CA ARG A 81 -1.94 -6.53 -10.56
C ARG A 81 -3.21 -5.78 -10.12
N LYS A 82 -4.34 -6.14 -10.73
CA LYS A 82 -5.65 -5.48 -10.54
C LYS A 82 -6.49 -5.98 -9.37
N SER A 83 -6.08 -7.07 -8.71
CA SER A 83 -6.75 -7.55 -7.50
C SER A 83 -6.73 -6.47 -6.40
N THR A 84 -7.73 -6.48 -5.52
CA THR A 84 -7.80 -5.53 -4.40
C THR A 84 -6.56 -5.62 -3.52
N GLY A 85 -5.89 -4.49 -3.31
CA GLY A 85 -4.62 -4.41 -2.58
C GLY A 85 -3.39 -4.70 -3.43
N GLY A 86 -3.55 -5.05 -4.70
CA GLY A 86 -2.47 -5.17 -5.67
C GLY A 86 -1.89 -3.79 -6.08
N LEU A 87 -0.69 -3.79 -6.65
CA LEU A 87 -0.01 -2.55 -7.03
C LEU A 87 -0.82 -1.69 -8.02
N GLY A 88 -1.58 -2.32 -8.94
CA GLY A 88 -2.46 -1.63 -9.89
C GLY A 88 -3.83 -1.27 -9.31
N ASN A 89 -4.16 -1.75 -8.12
CA ASN A 89 -5.43 -1.48 -7.44
C ASN A 89 -5.23 -1.43 -5.92
N LEU A 90 -4.65 -0.32 -5.46
CA LEU A 90 -4.36 -0.07 -4.04
C LEU A 90 -5.61 0.14 -3.18
N GLY A 91 -6.83 0.14 -3.75
CA GLY A 91 -8.06 0.36 -2.98
C GLY A 91 -8.19 1.75 -2.35
N LEU A 92 -7.46 2.77 -2.87
CA LEU A 92 -7.39 4.09 -2.23
C LEU A 92 -8.74 4.79 -2.09
N ASN A 93 -9.69 4.50 -2.98
CA ASN A 93 -11.03 5.08 -2.89
C ASN A 93 -11.80 4.57 -1.67
N GLU A 94 -11.67 3.29 -1.33
CA GLU A 94 -12.26 2.70 -0.13
C GLU A 94 -11.60 3.26 1.13
N VAL A 95 -10.27 3.36 1.14
CA VAL A 95 -9.53 3.99 2.25
C VAL A 95 -9.97 5.45 2.45
N ARG A 96 -10.12 6.22 1.37
CA ARG A 96 -10.65 7.60 1.43
C ARG A 96 -12.08 7.65 1.95
N ALA A 97 -12.94 6.71 1.56
CA ALA A 97 -14.31 6.64 2.07
C ALA A 97 -14.33 6.36 3.58
N ARG A 98 -13.54 5.38 4.05
CA ARG A 98 -13.38 5.05 5.46
C ARG A 98 -12.82 6.22 6.27
N LEU A 99 -11.81 6.92 5.75
CA LEU A 99 -11.25 8.10 6.39
C LEU A 99 -12.28 9.23 6.53
N ARG A 100 -13.08 9.48 5.48
CA ARG A 100 -14.17 10.47 5.54
C ARG A 100 -15.22 10.09 6.58
N ALA A 101 -15.65 8.83 6.60
CA ALA A 101 -16.61 8.33 7.57
C ALA A 101 -16.10 8.50 9.02
N ALA A 102 -14.85 8.14 9.28
CA ALA A 102 -14.22 8.30 10.59
C ALA A 102 -14.18 9.77 11.02
N ARG A 103 -13.75 10.69 10.14
CA ARG A 103 -13.72 12.13 10.42
C ARG A 103 -15.11 12.69 10.75
N THR A 104 -16.12 12.33 9.96
CA THR A 104 -17.50 12.76 10.20
C THR A 104 -18.03 12.24 11.54
N TRP A 105 -17.74 10.98 11.84
CA TRP A 105 -18.11 10.37 13.12
C TRP A 105 -17.46 11.11 14.29
N THR A 106 -16.13 11.30 14.27
CA THR A 106 -15.40 12.03 15.33
C THR A 106 -15.94 13.45 15.52
N ALA A 107 -16.15 14.20 14.44
CA ALA A 107 -16.68 15.57 14.53
C ALA A 107 -18.11 15.63 15.10
N ARG A 108 -18.93 14.60 14.86
CA ARG A 108 -20.28 14.49 15.45
C ARG A 108 -20.19 14.18 16.95
N GLU A 109 -19.39 13.20 17.34
CA GLU A 109 -19.27 12.83 18.75
C GLU A 109 -18.65 13.95 19.58
N GLN A 110 -17.65 14.67 19.04
CA GLN A 110 -17.08 15.85 19.69
C GLN A 110 -18.13 16.93 19.94
N ARG A 111 -18.90 17.31 18.91
CA ARG A 111 -19.99 18.31 19.07
C ARG A 111 -21.05 17.87 20.09
N ARG A 112 -21.39 16.58 20.11
CA ARG A 112 -22.35 16.03 21.08
C ARG A 112 -21.81 16.14 22.51
N PHE A 113 -20.54 15.79 22.70
CA PHE A 113 -19.87 15.90 24.00
C PHE A 113 -19.79 17.37 24.46
N ASP A 114 -19.27 18.26 23.61
CA ASP A 114 -19.13 19.68 23.93
C ASP A 114 -20.48 20.34 24.23
N GLY A 115 -21.53 19.98 23.50
CA GLY A 115 -22.89 20.44 23.77
C GLY A 115 -23.48 19.90 25.08
N ALA A 116 -23.12 18.69 25.50
CA ALA A 116 -23.49 18.17 26.82
C ALA A 116 -22.75 18.89 27.94
N MET A 117 -21.44 19.15 27.76
CA MET A 117 -20.61 19.89 28.71
C MET A 117 -21.08 21.34 28.87
N THR A 118 -21.46 22.00 27.78
CA THR A 118 -22.01 23.37 27.79
C THR A 118 -23.29 23.45 28.62
N ARG A 119 -24.24 22.52 28.38
CA ARG A 119 -25.49 22.44 29.16
C ARG A 119 -25.25 22.13 30.64
N LEU A 120 -24.32 21.22 30.94
CA LEU A 120 -23.96 20.90 32.32
C LEU A 120 -23.37 22.12 33.05
N ALA A 121 -22.59 22.94 32.34
CA ALA A 121 -22.02 24.18 32.85
C ALA A 121 -23.04 25.34 32.96
N GLY A 122 -24.33 25.11 32.66
CA GLY A 122 -25.38 26.12 32.73
C GLY A 122 -25.28 27.20 31.65
N ARG A 123 -24.64 26.89 30.53
CA ARG A 123 -24.52 27.76 29.36
C ARG A 123 -25.30 27.21 28.16
#